data_AF-A0A835QPP5-F1
#
_entry.id   AF-A0A835QPP5-F1
#
_cell.length_a   1.000
_cell.length_b   1.000
_cell.length_c   1.000
_cell.angle_alpha   90.00
_cell.angle_beta   90.00
_cell.angle_gamma   90.00
#
_symmetry.space_group_name_H-M   'P 1'
#
loop_
_entity.id
_entity.type
_entity.pdbx_description
1 polymer ?
#
loop_
_entity_poly.entity_id
_entity_poly.type
_entity_poly.pdbx_seq_one_letter_code
_entity_poly.pdbx_strand_id
1 'polypeptide(L)'
;MTRGAKIYWNQLNFKPELKSRDLGRSIMKQLVALYGESHLGGCMPAYDGRSILYVAGTLPFDSKEFEFTHANKDGRKTSYSVSIRFAKTLDPNTLKSFLQGRQRDCPYDTIQALDVVLRQHPSENYVSISRSFFSTKFGRDALEDGLECWKGYFQSLRPTQMGLSLNADICATAFYKAVSVLEFVREYLNLDSIQQLFQSGLLEHQRIKIRKALKGVRVATTHNPDVPRRYKIVDITQFSAREIMFTCNEFGGTEISVSKYLKEKYNCNLKYDWLPCIKAGSDTRALYLPLEVHNLAL
;
A
#
# COMPACT_ATOMS: atom_id res chain seq x y z
N MET A 1 29.48 27.16 16.37
CA MET A 1 28.64 26.27 17.19
C MET A 1 27.20 26.42 16.71
N THR A 2 26.72 25.51 15.86
CA THR A 2 25.31 25.51 15.44
C THR A 2 24.46 25.15 16.65
N ARG A 3 23.63 26.09 17.15
CA ARG A 3 22.56 25.78 18.11
C ARG A 3 21.71 24.68 17.46
N GLY A 4 21.62 23.50 18.09
CA GLY A 4 20.82 22.40 17.55
C GLY A 4 19.38 22.87 17.35
N ALA A 5 18.89 22.78 16.11
CA ALA A 5 17.52 23.18 15.80
C ALA A 5 16.56 22.29 16.62
N LYS A 6 15.67 22.92 17.38
CA LYS A 6 14.63 22.22 18.14
C LYS A 6 13.69 21.49 17.18
N ILE A 7 13.24 20.31 17.57
CA ILE A 7 12.26 19.54 16.80
C ILE A 7 10.90 19.74 17.46
N TYR A 8 9.89 20.06 16.67
CA TYR A 8 8.54 20.29 17.18
C TYR A 8 7.68 19.08 16.85
N TRP A 9 7.10 18.49 17.88
CA TRP A 9 6.16 17.38 17.80
C TRP A 9 4.75 17.93 17.67
N ASN A 10 4.08 17.58 16.59
CA ASN A 10 2.69 17.91 16.35
C ASN A 10 1.85 16.65 16.24
N GLN A 11 0.68 16.67 16.88
CA GLN A 11 -0.33 15.64 16.81
C GLN A 11 -1.19 15.84 15.57
N LEU A 12 -1.43 14.76 14.83
CA LEU A 12 -2.33 14.71 13.70
C LEU A 12 -3.62 13.98 14.06
N ASN A 13 -4.73 14.46 13.51
CA ASN A 13 -6.00 13.74 13.49
C ASN A 13 -6.58 13.77 12.07
N PHE A 14 -7.11 12.64 11.61
CA PHE A 14 -7.67 12.48 10.28
C PHE A 14 -9.15 12.14 10.37
N LYS A 15 -9.97 12.83 9.56
CA LYS A 15 -11.39 12.54 9.37
C LYS A 15 -11.68 12.38 7.88
N PRO A 16 -12.25 11.24 7.43
CA PRO A 16 -12.49 10.02 8.18
C PRO A 16 -11.19 9.32 8.61
N GLU A 17 -11.30 8.36 9.53
CA GLU A 17 -10.17 7.55 10.00
C GLU A 17 -9.49 6.81 8.83
N LEU A 18 -8.16 6.82 8.85
CA LEU A 18 -7.36 6.25 7.77
C LEU A 18 -7.29 4.73 7.85
N LYS A 19 -7.55 4.08 6.72
CA LYS A 19 -7.51 2.60 6.61
C LYS A 19 -6.10 2.03 6.39
N SER A 20 -5.10 2.87 6.08
CA SER A 20 -3.73 2.43 5.85
C SER A 20 -2.72 3.57 6.01
N ARG A 21 -1.47 3.21 6.34
CA ARG A 21 -0.35 4.16 6.46
C ARG A 21 0.00 4.82 5.12
N ASP A 22 -0.10 4.07 4.03
CA ASP A 22 0.19 4.57 2.67
C ASP A 22 -0.81 5.66 2.25
N LEU A 23 -2.09 5.49 2.60
CA LEU A 23 -3.10 6.52 2.38
C LEU A 23 -2.76 7.78 3.19
N GLY A 24 -2.37 7.64 4.46
CA GLY A 24 -1.95 8.77 5.28
C GLY A 24 -0.77 9.53 4.67
N ARG A 25 0.24 8.81 4.17
CA ARG A 25 1.41 9.43 3.51
C ARG A 25 1.01 10.14 2.21
N SER A 26 0.12 9.54 1.42
CA SER A 26 -0.42 10.15 0.20
C SER A 26 -1.18 11.45 0.48
N ILE A 27 -2.03 11.44 1.51
CA ILE A 27 -2.77 12.62 1.98
C ILE A 27 -1.82 13.70 2.50
N MET A 28 -0.83 13.32 3.32
CA MET A 28 0.16 14.28 3.84
C MET A 28 1.03 14.87 2.73
N LYS A 29 1.40 14.09 1.71
CA LYS A 29 2.13 14.58 0.54
C LYS A 29 1.31 15.62 -0.23
N GLN A 30 0.01 15.37 -0.42
CA GLN A 30 -0.90 16.36 -1.02
C GLN A 30 -1.03 17.62 -0.15
N LEU A 31 -1.18 17.46 1.18
CA LEU A 31 -1.26 18.60 2.10
C LEU A 31 -0.02 19.47 2.02
N VAL A 32 1.19 18.88 2.03
CA VAL A 32 2.45 19.61 1.89
C VAL A 32 2.56 20.28 0.53
N ALA A 33 2.13 19.62 -0.55
CA ALA A 33 2.13 20.23 -1.88
C ALA A 33 1.18 21.45 -1.98
N LEU A 34 0.02 21.41 -1.32
CA LEU A 34 -0.96 22.51 -1.36
C LEU A 34 -0.64 23.65 -0.39
N TYR A 35 -0.14 23.31 0.80
CA TYR A 35 -0.07 24.23 1.94
C TYR A 35 1.34 24.44 2.50
N GLY A 36 2.37 23.82 1.90
CA GLY A 36 3.77 23.91 2.32
C GLY A 36 4.28 25.35 2.45
N GLU A 37 4.23 26.10 1.35
CA GLU A 37 4.69 27.50 1.32
C GLU A 37 3.76 28.44 2.10
N SER A 38 2.45 28.23 2.01
CA SER A 38 1.46 29.16 2.58
C SER A 38 1.28 29.01 4.08
N HIS A 39 0.87 27.83 4.53
CA HIS A 39 0.44 27.61 5.91
C HIS A 39 1.47 26.88 6.74
N LEU A 40 2.31 26.03 6.15
CA LEU A 40 3.38 25.35 6.87
C LEU A 40 4.66 26.21 6.97
N GLY A 41 4.63 27.44 6.42
CA GLY A 41 5.74 28.40 6.50
C GLY A 41 7.03 27.90 5.85
N GLY A 42 6.91 27.13 4.75
CA GLY A 42 8.05 26.53 4.05
C GLY A 42 8.71 25.37 4.80
N CYS A 43 8.15 24.92 5.94
CA CYS A 43 8.69 23.77 6.67
C CYS A 43 8.51 22.48 5.86
N MET A 44 9.53 21.61 5.89
CA MET A 44 9.43 20.24 5.39
C MET A 44 9.11 19.28 6.55
N PRO A 45 7.86 18.84 6.70
CA PRO A 45 7.50 17.96 7.81
C PRO A 45 7.86 16.50 7.53
N ALA A 46 8.15 15.76 8.60
CA ALA A 46 8.29 14.31 8.59
C ALA A 46 7.11 13.65 9.32
N TYR A 47 6.44 12.72 8.66
CA TYR A 47 5.23 12.06 9.14
C TYR A 47 5.51 10.58 9.44
N ASP A 48 5.10 10.13 10.63
CA ASP A 48 5.33 8.76 11.08
C ASP A 48 4.46 7.70 10.36
N GLY A 49 3.51 8.13 9.54
CA GLY A 49 2.55 7.25 8.88
C GLY A 49 1.35 6.88 9.75
N ARG A 50 1.17 7.51 10.92
CA ARG A 50 0.04 7.32 11.82
C ARG A 50 -0.53 8.67 12.26
N SER A 51 0.00 9.27 13.30
CA SER A 51 -0.62 10.43 13.95
C SER A 51 0.38 11.48 14.45
N ILE A 52 1.66 11.37 14.07
CA ILE A 52 2.69 12.31 14.54
C ILE A 52 3.41 12.97 13.37
N LEU A 53 3.53 14.29 13.45
CA LEU A 53 4.24 15.13 12.49
C LEU A 53 5.39 15.87 13.20
N TYR A 54 6.60 15.70 12.70
CA TYR A 54 7.79 16.40 13.18
C TYR A 54 8.19 17.49 12.19
N VAL A 55 8.59 18.66 12.69
CA VAL A 55 9.13 19.76 11.88
C VAL A 55 10.37 20.35 12.55
N ALA A 56 11.31 20.82 11.72
CA ALA A 56 12.47 21.59 12.15
C ALA A 56 12.11 23.08 12.18
N GLY A 57 11.64 23.57 13.34
CA GLY A 57 11.08 24.92 13.51
C GLY A 57 9.61 24.91 13.90
N THR A 58 9.05 26.10 14.19
CA THR A 58 7.63 26.26 14.53
C THR A 58 6.77 26.39 13.27
N LEU A 59 5.60 25.73 13.27
CA LEU A 59 4.53 26.10 12.34
C LEU A 59 3.98 27.49 12.73
N PRO A 60 3.46 28.29 11.77
CA PRO A 60 2.89 29.61 12.06
C PRO A 60 1.51 29.54 12.74
N PHE A 61 1.22 28.44 13.44
CA PHE A 61 -0.01 28.18 14.18
C PHE A 61 0.23 27.12 15.26
N ASP A 62 -0.53 27.17 16.36
CA ASP A 62 -0.54 26.13 17.39
C ASP A 62 -1.50 24.99 17.04
N SER A 63 -2.59 25.29 16.34
CA SER A 63 -3.56 24.30 15.85
C SER A 63 -4.22 24.80 14.58
N LYS A 64 -4.33 23.94 13.56
CA LYS A 64 -5.04 24.26 12.32
C LYS A 64 -5.66 23.02 11.70
N GLU A 65 -6.83 23.18 11.11
CA GLU A 65 -7.54 22.15 10.35
C GLU A 65 -7.46 22.47 8.86
N PHE A 66 -7.23 21.43 8.05
CA PHE A 66 -7.10 21.50 6.61
C PHE A 66 -8.13 20.57 5.98
N GLU A 67 -8.93 21.09 5.05
CA GLU A 67 -9.92 20.31 4.33
C GLU A 67 -9.57 20.28 2.85
N PHE A 68 -9.53 19.08 2.28
CA PHE A 68 -9.29 18.90 0.85
C PHE A 68 -9.83 17.57 0.35
N THR A 69 -10.02 17.47 -0.95
CA THR A 69 -10.42 16.23 -1.62
C THR A 69 -9.17 15.47 -2.06
N HIS A 70 -9.10 14.20 -1.68
CA HIS A 70 -8.08 13.25 -2.12
C HIS A 70 -8.67 12.26 -3.12
N ALA A 71 -7.95 12.01 -4.21
CA ALA A 71 -8.28 10.93 -5.14
C ALA A 71 -7.67 9.63 -4.62
N ASN A 72 -8.52 8.71 -4.17
CA ASN A 72 -8.08 7.39 -3.74
C ASN A 72 -7.57 6.56 -4.92
N LYS A 73 -6.82 5.49 -4.60
CA LYS A 73 -6.27 4.55 -5.60
C LYS A 73 -7.33 3.89 -6.49
N ASP A 74 -8.60 3.87 -6.07
CA ASP A 74 -9.74 3.33 -6.84
C ASP A 74 -10.44 4.38 -7.72
N GLY A 75 -9.88 5.59 -7.81
CA GLY A 75 -10.41 6.72 -8.57
C GLY A 75 -11.49 7.51 -7.84
N ARG A 76 -11.95 7.05 -6.66
CA ARG A 76 -12.97 7.77 -5.89
C ARG A 76 -12.35 8.98 -5.21
N LYS A 77 -13.03 10.12 -5.35
CA LYS A 77 -12.70 11.33 -4.61
C LYS A 77 -13.36 11.27 -3.24
N THR A 78 -12.59 11.52 -2.19
CA THR A 78 -13.08 11.56 -0.81
C THR A 78 -12.55 12.82 -0.15
N SER A 79 -13.44 13.55 0.53
CA SER A 79 -13.04 14.71 1.33
C SER A 79 -12.41 14.25 2.64
N TYR A 80 -11.25 14.80 2.95
CA TYR A 80 -10.54 14.58 4.19
C TYR A 80 -10.36 15.90 4.93
N SER A 81 -10.56 15.84 6.24
CA SER A 81 -10.07 16.85 7.18
C SER A 81 -8.83 16.31 7.90
N VAL A 82 -7.78 17.12 7.95
CA VAL A 82 -6.55 16.86 8.70
C VAL A 82 -6.34 17.99 9.69
N SER A 83 -6.35 17.70 10.98
CA SER A 83 -5.96 18.68 12.00
C SER A 83 -4.52 18.44 12.45
N ILE A 84 -3.76 19.54 12.54
CA ILE A 84 -2.39 19.56 13.02
C ILE A 84 -2.36 20.43 14.28
N ARG A 85 -1.92 19.87 15.40
CA ARG A 85 -1.84 20.57 16.69
C ARG A 85 -0.46 20.40 17.33
N PHE A 86 0.16 21.48 17.77
CA PHE A 86 1.38 21.44 18.55
C PHE A 86 1.17 20.64 19.85
N ALA A 87 2.08 19.71 20.12
CA ALA A 87 2.05 18.89 21.33
C ALA A 87 3.18 19.25 22.28
N LYS A 88 4.43 19.18 21.80
CA LYS A 88 5.62 19.49 22.61
C LYS A 88 6.84 19.77 21.75
N THR A 89 7.86 20.35 22.39
CA THR A 89 9.16 20.59 21.78
C THR A 89 10.17 19.56 22.28
N LEU A 90 10.92 18.97 21.37
CA LEU A 90 12.03 18.06 21.67
C LEU A 90 13.34 18.83 21.58
N ASP A 91 14.11 18.84 22.67
CA ASP A 91 15.43 19.46 22.71
C ASP A 91 16.52 18.43 22.35
N PRO A 92 17.24 18.59 21.22
CA PRO A 92 18.33 17.69 20.84
C PRO A 92 19.46 17.62 21.86
N ASN A 93 19.60 18.62 22.74
CA ASN A 93 20.61 18.59 23.80
C ASN A 93 20.39 17.45 24.79
N THR A 94 19.14 17.00 24.98
CA THR A 94 18.84 15.82 25.82
C THR A 94 19.51 14.56 25.28
N LEU A 95 19.47 14.36 23.96
CA LEU A 95 20.15 13.26 23.28
C LEU A 95 21.67 13.40 23.41
N LYS A 96 22.21 14.61 23.24
CA LYS A 96 23.65 14.86 23.42
C LYS A 96 24.11 14.52 24.85
N SER A 97 23.37 14.96 25.87
CA SER A 97 23.68 14.67 27.27
C SER A 97 23.59 13.18 27.57
N PHE A 98 22.58 12.48 27.04
CA PHE A 98 22.44 11.03 27.18
C PHE A 98 23.62 10.28 26.55
N LEU A 99 23.99 10.61 25.30
CA LEU A 99 25.12 9.98 24.61
C LEU A 99 26.47 10.23 25.28
N GLN A 100 26.59 11.33 26.02
CA GLN A 100 27.79 11.67 26.82
C GLN A 100 27.78 11.06 28.23
N GLY A 101 26.79 10.25 28.57
CA GLY A 101 26.65 9.66 29.91
C GLY A 101 26.29 10.66 31.02
N ARG A 102 25.92 11.89 30.67
CA ARG A 102 25.54 12.96 31.62
C ARG A 102 24.08 12.82 32.07
N GLN A 103 23.28 12.05 31.36
CA GLN A 103 21.89 11.74 31.66
C GLN A 103 21.68 10.23 31.58
N ARG A 104 20.92 9.65 32.53
CA ARG A 104 20.61 8.22 32.56
C ARG A 104 19.42 7.85 31.67
N ASP A 105 18.40 8.70 31.62
CA ASP A 105 17.18 8.42 30.87
C ASP A 105 17.41 8.58 29.37
N CYS A 106 17.05 7.55 28.61
CA CYS A 106 17.14 7.56 27.15
C CYS A 106 16.03 8.44 26.55
N PRO A 107 16.35 9.46 25.73
CA PRO A 107 15.36 10.31 25.10
C PRO A 107 14.74 9.63 23.87
N TYR A 108 13.87 8.64 24.13
CA TYR A 108 13.22 7.84 23.09
C TYR A 108 12.45 8.68 22.07
N ASP A 109 11.78 9.75 22.51
CA ASP A 109 11.04 10.65 21.63
C ASP A 109 11.93 11.35 20.60
N THR A 110 13.11 11.82 21.03
CA THR A 110 14.08 12.49 20.14
C THR A 110 14.65 11.48 19.14
N ILE A 111 14.97 10.26 19.59
CA ILE A 111 15.46 9.20 18.70
C ILE A 111 14.38 8.79 17.70
N GLN A 112 13.12 8.65 18.14
CA GLN A 112 11.99 8.35 17.27
C GLN A 112 11.75 9.43 16.23
N ALA A 113 11.84 10.71 16.61
CA ALA A 113 11.68 11.82 15.68
C ALA A 113 12.75 11.76 14.57
N LEU A 114 14.01 11.55 14.93
CA LEU A 114 15.11 11.39 13.98
C LEU A 114 14.92 10.15 13.09
N ASP A 115 14.42 9.04 13.65
CA ASP A 115 14.15 7.80 12.92
C ASP A 115 12.98 7.95 11.94
N VAL A 116 11.98 8.77 12.26
CA VAL A 116 10.90 9.14 11.32
C VAL A 116 11.43 10.03 10.21
N VAL A 117 12.23 11.05 10.52
CA VAL A 117 12.85 11.94 9.52
C VAL A 117 13.69 11.15 8.52
N LEU A 118 14.58 10.27 9.00
CA LEU A 118 15.42 9.45 8.13
C LEU A 118 14.61 8.50 7.22
N ARG A 119 13.43 8.09 7.68
CA ARG A 119 12.55 7.17 6.93
C ARG A 119 11.53 7.89 6.04
N GLN A 120 11.44 9.23 6.09
CA GLN A 120 10.45 9.99 5.32
C GLN A 120 10.56 9.68 3.83
N HIS A 121 11.72 9.98 3.25
CA HIS A 121 11.97 9.76 1.83
C HIS A 121 11.82 8.30 1.38
N PRO A 122 12.47 7.29 2.02
CA PRO A 122 12.32 5.91 1.56
C PRO A 122 10.91 5.34 1.76
N SER A 123 10.15 5.81 2.76
CA SER A 123 8.74 5.41 2.93
C SER A 123 7.80 5.92 1.83
N GLU A 124 8.19 6.98 1.10
CA GLU A 124 7.42 7.51 -0.03
C GLU A 124 7.80 6.86 -1.36
N ASN A 125 9.01 6.35 -1.47
CA ASN A 125 9.59 5.92 -2.74
C ASN A 125 9.71 4.39 -2.87
N TYR A 126 9.68 3.65 -1.76
CA TYR A 126 9.89 2.21 -1.73
C TYR A 126 8.78 1.49 -0.97
N VAL A 127 8.69 0.17 -1.17
CA VAL A 127 7.76 -0.67 -0.40
C VAL A 127 8.31 -0.79 1.01
N SER A 128 7.60 -0.23 1.99
CA SER A 128 8.00 -0.23 3.39
C SER A 128 7.35 -1.39 4.14
N ILE A 129 8.18 -2.33 4.62
CA ILE A 129 7.74 -3.42 5.48
C ILE A 129 8.51 -3.32 6.79
N SER A 130 7.79 -3.00 7.86
CA SER A 130 8.37 -2.75 9.19
C SER A 130 9.42 -1.62 9.17
N ARG A 131 10.71 -1.96 9.24
CA ARG A 131 11.86 -1.04 9.21
C ARG A 131 12.75 -1.26 7.97
N SER A 132 12.27 -2.04 7.02
CA SER A 132 12.97 -2.34 5.77
C SER A 132 12.26 -1.73 4.57
N PHE A 133 13.04 -1.42 3.55
CA PHE A 133 12.59 -0.81 2.30
C PHE A 133 13.01 -1.67 1.12
N PHE A 134 12.05 -2.01 0.27
CA PHE A 134 12.24 -2.91 -0.87
C PHE A 134 11.86 -2.22 -2.19
N SER A 135 12.62 -2.52 -3.24
CA SER A 135 12.35 -2.01 -4.58
C SER A 135 13.03 -2.89 -5.62
N THR A 136 12.37 -3.08 -6.76
CA THR A 136 13.00 -3.68 -7.95
C THR A 136 14.24 -2.92 -8.42
N LYS A 137 14.36 -1.62 -8.07
CA LYS A 137 15.54 -0.79 -8.36
C LYS A 137 16.80 -1.25 -7.63
N PHE A 138 16.66 -1.98 -6.52
CA PHE A 138 17.78 -2.55 -5.77
C PHE A 138 18.21 -3.92 -6.29
N GLY A 139 17.51 -4.44 -7.30
CA GLY A 139 17.69 -5.76 -7.86
C GLY A 139 16.53 -6.68 -7.53
N ARG A 140 16.26 -7.58 -8.48
CA ARG A 140 15.25 -8.63 -8.35
C ARG A 140 15.80 -9.93 -8.91
N ASP A 141 15.42 -11.03 -8.29
CA ASP A 141 15.75 -12.38 -8.73
C ASP A 141 14.45 -13.19 -8.87
N ALA A 142 14.34 -14.00 -9.92
CA ALA A 142 13.16 -14.83 -10.11
C ALA A 142 13.10 -15.92 -9.04
N LEU A 143 11.92 -16.13 -8.46
CA LEU A 143 11.61 -17.29 -7.63
C LEU A 143 10.59 -18.17 -8.36
N GLU A 144 10.34 -19.34 -7.81
CA GLU A 144 9.29 -20.26 -8.27
C GLU A 144 7.90 -19.76 -7.82
N ASP A 145 6.85 -20.47 -8.24
CA ASP A 145 5.47 -20.25 -7.77
C ASP A 145 4.91 -18.83 -8.00
N GLY A 146 5.34 -18.16 -9.06
CA GLY A 146 4.89 -16.80 -9.38
C GLY A 146 5.40 -15.72 -8.42
N LEU A 147 6.45 -16.04 -7.66
CA LEU A 147 7.13 -15.11 -6.76
C LEU A 147 8.41 -14.55 -7.41
N GLU A 148 8.86 -13.41 -6.92
CA GLU A 148 10.17 -12.84 -7.19
C GLU A 148 10.75 -12.28 -5.90
N CYS A 149 12.08 -12.37 -5.77
CA CYS A 149 12.80 -11.80 -4.65
C CYS A 149 13.10 -10.33 -4.96
N TRP A 150 12.72 -9.41 -4.09
CA TRP A 150 13.18 -8.02 -4.19
C TRP A 150 14.23 -7.76 -3.13
N LYS A 151 15.32 -7.11 -3.55
CA LYS A 151 16.37 -6.62 -2.66
C LYS A 151 15.91 -5.32 -2.00
N GLY A 152 16.55 -5.02 -0.88
CA GLY A 152 16.21 -3.90 -0.03
C GLY A 152 17.24 -3.71 1.07
N TYR A 153 16.91 -2.85 2.01
CA TYR A 153 17.72 -2.63 3.19
C TYR A 153 16.87 -2.39 4.43
N PHE A 154 17.35 -2.87 5.56
CA PHE A 154 16.87 -2.52 6.88
C PHE A 154 17.53 -1.22 7.35
N GLN A 155 16.79 -0.38 8.07
CA GLN A 155 17.31 0.86 8.63
C GLN A 155 16.77 1.11 10.03
N SER A 156 17.63 1.41 11.00
CA SER A 156 17.22 1.93 12.31
C SER A 156 18.29 2.79 12.97
N LEU A 157 17.88 3.86 13.65
CA LEU A 157 18.77 4.59 14.56
C LEU A 157 18.92 3.88 15.90
N ARG A 158 20.16 3.80 16.40
CA ARG A 158 20.50 3.18 17.68
C ARG A 158 21.46 4.07 18.47
N PRO A 159 21.15 4.39 19.75
CA PRO A 159 22.14 4.99 20.61
C PRO A 159 23.20 3.94 20.97
N THR A 160 24.47 4.31 20.88
CA THR A 160 25.63 3.47 21.22
C THR A 160 26.60 4.27 22.08
N GLN A 161 27.60 3.60 22.67
CA GLN A 161 28.67 4.28 23.41
C GLN A 161 29.50 5.24 22.54
N MET A 162 29.51 5.04 21.21
CA MET A 162 30.19 5.91 20.26
C MET A 162 29.32 7.08 19.78
N GLY A 163 28.07 7.17 20.23
CA GLY A 163 27.10 8.14 19.77
C GLY A 163 25.88 7.51 19.11
N LEU A 164 25.09 8.32 18.41
CA LEU A 164 23.93 7.85 17.66
C LEU A 164 24.38 7.24 16.33
N SER A 165 24.10 5.96 16.13
CA SER A 165 24.54 5.20 14.97
C SER A 165 23.36 4.77 14.10
N LEU A 166 23.55 4.82 12.79
CA LEU A 166 22.62 4.25 11.83
C LEU A 166 22.97 2.77 11.62
N ASN A 167 22.09 1.87 12.08
CA ASN A 167 22.18 0.47 11.74
C ASN A 167 21.49 0.24 10.39
N ALA A 168 22.27 -0.16 9.40
CA ALA A 168 21.80 -0.49 8.06
C ALA A 168 22.31 -1.88 7.67
N ASP A 169 21.43 -2.70 7.10
CA ASP A 169 21.76 -4.05 6.65
C ASP A 169 21.04 -4.35 5.34
N ILE A 170 21.65 -5.15 4.47
CA ILE A 170 21.03 -5.59 3.22
C ILE A 170 20.00 -6.67 3.56
N CYS A 171 18.82 -6.57 2.96
CA CYS A 171 17.80 -7.60 3.12
C CYS A 171 17.13 -7.91 1.78
N ALA A 172 16.52 -9.08 1.68
CA ALA A 172 15.72 -9.46 0.54
C ALA A 172 14.46 -10.19 1.03
N THR A 173 13.35 -10.03 0.31
CA THR A 173 12.08 -10.72 0.65
C THR A 173 11.30 -11.06 -0.62
N ALA A 174 10.40 -12.04 -0.51
CA ALA A 174 9.57 -12.49 -1.61
C ALA A 174 8.37 -11.55 -1.83
N PHE A 175 8.09 -11.27 -3.10
CA PHE A 175 6.93 -10.54 -3.60
C PHE A 175 6.27 -11.33 -4.71
N TYR A 176 4.96 -11.14 -4.91
CA TYR A 176 4.30 -11.67 -6.11
C TYR A 176 4.77 -10.90 -7.34
N LYS A 177 5.08 -11.64 -8.42
CA LYS A 177 5.37 -11.03 -9.72
C LYS A 177 4.18 -10.18 -10.17
N ALA A 178 4.46 -9.03 -10.77
CA ALA A 178 3.43 -8.18 -11.38
C ALA A 178 2.99 -8.73 -12.75
N VAL A 179 2.35 -9.90 -12.75
CA VAL A 179 1.88 -10.61 -13.95
C VAL A 179 0.35 -10.70 -13.97
N SER A 180 -0.23 -11.06 -15.13
CA SER A 180 -1.66 -11.37 -15.21
C SER A 180 -2.01 -12.57 -14.34
N VAL A 181 -3.23 -12.62 -13.83
CA VAL A 181 -3.68 -13.77 -13.02
C VAL A 181 -3.64 -15.06 -13.85
N LEU A 182 -3.95 -15.00 -15.15
CA LEU A 182 -3.81 -16.14 -16.04
C LEU A 182 -2.35 -16.61 -16.14
N GLU A 183 -1.41 -15.69 -16.31
CA GLU A 183 0.00 -16.04 -16.40
C GLU A 183 0.52 -16.66 -15.10
N PHE A 184 0.09 -16.11 -13.95
CA PHE A 184 0.34 -16.74 -12.66
C PHE A 184 -0.20 -18.17 -12.58
N VAL A 185 -1.45 -18.38 -13.01
CA VAL A 185 -2.08 -19.72 -13.01
C VAL A 185 -1.31 -20.68 -13.92
N ARG A 186 -0.85 -20.22 -15.09
CA ARG A 186 -0.05 -20.99 -16.03
C ARG A 186 1.26 -21.45 -15.40
N GLU A 187 2.03 -20.52 -14.83
CA GLU A 187 3.30 -20.81 -14.14
C GLU A 187 3.07 -21.72 -12.93
N TYR A 188 2.12 -21.38 -12.05
CA TYR A 188 1.89 -22.06 -10.78
C TYR A 188 1.38 -23.50 -10.94
N LEU A 189 0.66 -23.79 -12.03
CA LEU A 189 0.23 -25.14 -12.38
C LEU A 189 1.20 -25.88 -13.31
N ASN A 190 2.35 -25.28 -13.66
CA ASN A 190 3.32 -25.83 -14.62
C ASN A 190 2.69 -26.21 -15.96
N LEU A 191 1.88 -25.32 -16.53
CA LEU A 191 1.23 -25.51 -17.83
C LEU A 191 2.07 -24.86 -18.93
N ASP A 192 2.20 -25.52 -20.08
CA ASP A 192 2.83 -24.87 -21.25
C ASP A 192 1.95 -23.75 -21.78
N SER A 193 0.62 -23.94 -21.74
CA SER A 193 -0.36 -22.98 -22.23
C SER A 193 -1.70 -23.09 -21.51
N ILE A 194 -2.40 -21.97 -21.30
CA ILE A 194 -3.73 -21.94 -20.68
C ILE A 194 -4.76 -22.76 -21.46
N GLN A 195 -4.58 -22.92 -22.77
CA GLN A 195 -5.43 -23.73 -23.66
C GLN A 195 -5.47 -25.20 -23.24
N GLN A 196 -4.47 -25.71 -22.51
CA GLN A 196 -4.52 -27.07 -21.95
C GLN A 196 -5.72 -27.25 -21.01
N LEU A 197 -6.19 -26.16 -20.37
CA LEU A 197 -7.37 -26.15 -19.51
C LEU A 197 -8.69 -26.10 -20.27
N PHE A 198 -8.68 -26.01 -21.61
CA PHE A 198 -9.91 -25.92 -22.40
C PHE A 198 -10.76 -27.19 -22.31
N GLN A 199 -10.13 -28.37 -22.39
CA GLN A 199 -10.84 -29.66 -22.45
C GLN A 199 -11.32 -30.13 -21.07
N SER A 200 -10.50 -29.97 -20.03
CA SER A 200 -10.81 -30.46 -18.67
C SER A 200 -11.43 -29.40 -17.77
N GLY A 201 -11.44 -28.13 -18.20
CA GLY A 201 -11.58 -27.02 -17.27
C GLY A 201 -10.46 -27.00 -16.22
N LEU A 202 -10.66 -26.21 -15.18
CA LEU A 202 -9.76 -26.17 -14.03
C LEU A 202 -10.20 -27.22 -13.01
N LEU A 203 -9.45 -28.31 -12.87
CA LEU A 203 -9.81 -29.41 -11.99
C LEU A 203 -9.89 -28.95 -10.52
N GLU A 204 -10.74 -29.57 -9.71
CA GLU A 204 -10.98 -29.11 -8.33
C GLU A 204 -9.69 -29.04 -7.49
N HIS A 205 -8.78 -30.01 -7.65
CA HIS A 205 -7.51 -29.99 -6.96
C HIS A 205 -6.60 -28.83 -7.39
N GLN A 206 -6.62 -28.45 -8.69
CA GLN A 206 -5.90 -27.27 -9.20
C GLN A 206 -6.54 -25.98 -8.68
N ARG A 207 -7.87 -25.93 -8.61
CA ARG A 207 -8.63 -24.81 -8.05
C ARG A 207 -8.25 -24.56 -6.60
N ILE A 208 -8.20 -25.62 -5.81
CA ILE A 208 -7.81 -25.56 -4.40
C ILE A 208 -6.36 -25.07 -4.25
N LYS A 209 -5.44 -25.51 -5.12
CA LYS A 209 -4.05 -25.03 -5.12
C LYS A 209 -3.98 -23.53 -5.41
N ILE A 210 -4.59 -23.05 -6.49
CA ILE A 210 -4.63 -21.62 -6.85
C ILE A 210 -5.29 -20.80 -5.75
N ARG A 211 -6.41 -21.28 -5.20
CA ARG A 211 -7.11 -20.63 -4.09
C ARG A 211 -6.20 -20.46 -2.88
N LYS A 212 -5.43 -21.49 -2.50
CA LYS A 212 -4.49 -21.40 -1.38
C LYS A 212 -3.39 -20.37 -1.63
N ALA A 213 -2.83 -20.32 -2.84
CA ALA A 213 -1.79 -19.37 -3.19
C ALA A 213 -2.31 -17.92 -3.23
N LEU A 214 -3.46 -17.70 -3.87
CA LEU A 214 -3.96 -16.36 -4.16
C LEU A 214 -4.81 -15.74 -3.03
N LYS A 215 -5.24 -16.52 -2.02
CA LYS A 215 -6.08 -15.99 -0.94
C LYS A 215 -5.36 -14.86 -0.20
N GLY A 216 -5.99 -13.69 -0.17
CA GLY A 216 -5.48 -12.50 0.49
C GLY A 216 -4.54 -11.63 -0.35
N VAL A 217 -4.12 -12.11 -1.52
CA VAL A 217 -3.38 -11.33 -2.52
C VAL A 217 -4.30 -10.27 -3.13
N ARG A 218 -3.74 -9.16 -3.59
CA ARG A 218 -4.51 -8.12 -4.30
C ARG A 218 -4.37 -8.29 -5.80
N VAL A 219 -5.44 -7.95 -6.52
CA VAL A 219 -5.45 -7.86 -7.97
C VAL A 219 -5.90 -6.48 -8.43
N ALA A 220 -5.41 -6.03 -9.57
CA ALA A 220 -5.81 -4.80 -10.23
C ALA A 220 -6.53 -5.12 -11.54
N THR A 221 -7.62 -4.40 -11.84
CA THR A 221 -8.37 -4.54 -13.11
C THR A 221 -7.58 -4.02 -14.30
N THR A 222 -7.67 -4.70 -15.44
CA THR A 222 -7.03 -4.28 -16.70
C THR A 222 -8.01 -3.87 -17.81
N HIS A 223 -9.29 -4.23 -17.69
CA HIS A 223 -10.32 -3.92 -18.70
C HIS A 223 -10.72 -2.44 -18.77
N ASN A 224 -10.34 -1.63 -17.78
CA ASN A 224 -10.49 -0.17 -17.79
C ASN A 224 -9.17 0.49 -17.36
N PRO A 225 -8.28 0.79 -18.31
CA PRO A 225 -6.95 1.34 -18.01
C PRO A 225 -6.97 2.71 -17.33
N ASP A 226 -8.01 3.52 -17.56
CA ASP A 226 -8.11 4.88 -17.01
C ASP A 226 -8.39 4.88 -15.51
N VAL A 227 -9.05 3.83 -15.01
CA VAL A 227 -9.46 3.72 -13.59
C VAL A 227 -9.16 2.31 -13.06
N PRO A 228 -7.88 1.95 -12.85
CA PRO A 228 -7.51 0.64 -12.36
C PRO A 228 -7.95 0.49 -10.90
N ARG A 229 -8.81 -0.49 -10.62
CA ARG A 229 -9.31 -0.79 -9.28
C ARG A 229 -8.61 -1.99 -8.68
N ARG A 230 -8.27 -1.90 -7.40
CA ARG A 230 -7.63 -2.99 -6.64
C ARG A 230 -8.62 -3.71 -5.75
N TYR A 231 -8.57 -5.04 -5.76
CA TYR A 231 -9.42 -5.92 -4.96
C TYR A 231 -8.59 -6.95 -4.22
N LYS A 232 -8.94 -7.24 -2.96
CA LYS A 232 -8.34 -8.35 -2.22
C LYS A 232 -9.09 -9.63 -2.57
N ILE A 233 -8.36 -10.66 -2.98
CA ILE A 233 -8.89 -11.98 -3.30
C ILE A 233 -9.35 -12.65 -2.01
N VAL A 234 -10.63 -13.04 -1.98
CA VAL A 234 -11.24 -13.76 -0.85
C VAL A 234 -11.28 -15.25 -1.17
N ASP A 235 -11.65 -15.59 -2.41
CA ASP A 235 -11.79 -16.96 -2.87
C ASP A 235 -11.65 -17.08 -4.40
N ILE A 236 -11.66 -18.30 -4.91
CA ILE A 236 -11.83 -18.66 -6.32
C ILE A 236 -13.18 -19.38 -6.45
N THR A 237 -14.02 -18.98 -7.38
CA THR A 237 -15.38 -19.52 -7.55
C THR A 237 -15.35 -20.98 -8.02
N GLN A 238 -16.44 -21.72 -7.79
CA GLN A 238 -16.62 -23.07 -8.34
C GLN A 238 -17.09 -23.00 -9.81
N PHE A 239 -18.01 -22.09 -10.09
CA PHE A 239 -18.59 -21.89 -11.42
C PHE A 239 -17.74 -20.94 -12.27
N SER A 240 -17.91 -21.05 -13.59
CA SER A 240 -17.21 -20.24 -14.59
C SER A 240 -17.80 -18.84 -14.76
N ALA A 241 -17.07 -17.94 -15.43
CA ALA A 241 -17.55 -16.58 -15.71
C ALA A 241 -18.84 -16.55 -16.56
N ARG A 242 -19.08 -17.57 -17.40
CA ARG A 242 -20.31 -17.71 -18.18
C ARG A 242 -21.50 -18.27 -17.37
N GLU A 243 -21.24 -19.00 -16.28
CA GLU A 243 -22.27 -19.64 -15.44
C GLU A 243 -22.67 -18.79 -14.23
N ILE A 244 -21.75 -18.01 -13.68
CA ILE A 244 -22.04 -17.16 -12.51
C ILE A 244 -22.99 -16.05 -12.91
N MET A 245 -24.17 -16.07 -12.30
CA MET A 245 -25.19 -15.03 -12.40
C MET A 245 -25.12 -14.09 -11.20
N PHE A 246 -25.40 -12.82 -11.43
CA PHE A 246 -25.60 -11.84 -10.37
C PHE A 246 -26.61 -10.78 -10.78
N THR A 247 -27.29 -10.21 -9.78
CA THR A 247 -28.24 -9.12 -9.98
C THR A 247 -27.50 -7.83 -10.31
N CYS A 248 -27.71 -7.28 -11.51
CA CYS A 248 -27.09 -6.03 -11.92
C CYS A 248 -28.06 -4.85 -11.83
N ASN A 249 -27.92 -4.04 -10.77
CA ASN A 249 -28.75 -2.85 -10.58
C ASN A 249 -28.62 -1.82 -11.70
N GLU A 250 -27.46 -1.75 -12.37
CA GLU A 250 -27.23 -0.85 -13.51
C GLU A 250 -28.05 -1.25 -14.74
N PHE A 251 -28.39 -2.53 -14.85
CA PHE A 251 -29.28 -3.08 -15.88
C PHE A 251 -30.67 -3.38 -15.31
N GLY A 252 -31.19 -2.46 -14.48
CA GLY A 252 -32.56 -2.52 -13.95
C GLY A 252 -32.81 -3.67 -12.98
N GLY A 253 -31.78 -4.24 -12.38
CA GLY A 253 -31.91 -5.39 -11.45
C GLY A 253 -32.04 -6.74 -12.16
N THR A 254 -31.67 -6.82 -13.45
CA THR A 254 -31.71 -8.07 -14.20
C THR A 254 -30.58 -9.01 -13.78
N GLU A 255 -30.86 -10.32 -13.74
CA GLU A 255 -29.84 -11.36 -13.60
C GLU A 255 -29.01 -11.46 -14.88
N ILE A 256 -27.69 -11.29 -14.74
CA ILE A 256 -26.75 -11.32 -15.87
C ILE A 256 -25.51 -12.13 -15.49
N SER A 257 -24.92 -12.84 -16.46
CA SER A 257 -23.67 -13.54 -16.22
C SER A 257 -22.49 -12.56 -16.17
N VAL A 258 -21.39 -12.97 -15.52
CA VAL A 258 -20.16 -12.16 -15.48
C VAL A 258 -19.64 -11.90 -16.89
N SER A 259 -19.59 -12.90 -17.76
CA SER A 259 -19.13 -12.73 -19.15
C SER A 259 -20.00 -11.76 -19.94
N LYS A 260 -21.33 -11.86 -19.83
CA LYS A 260 -22.28 -10.99 -20.54
C LYS A 260 -22.20 -9.55 -20.03
N TYR A 261 -22.07 -9.34 -18.72
CA TYR A 261 -21.90 -8.01 -18.14
C TYR A 261 -20.61 -7.33 -18.64
N LEU A 262 -19.48 -8.04 -18.70
CA LEU A 262 -18.24 -7.47 -19.23
C LEU A 262 -18.36 -7.07 -20.71
N LYS A 263 -19.05 -7.89 -21.50
CA LYS A 263 -19.32 -7.59 -22.90
C LYS A 263 -20.20 -6.35 -23.06
N GLU A 264 -21.32 -6.27 -22.35
CA GLU A 264 -22.29 -5.17 -22.50
C GLU A 264 -21.77 -3.84 -21.92
N LYS A 265 -21.11 -3.87 -20.76
CA LYS A 265 -20.66 -2.65 -20.09
C LYS A 265 -19.32 -2.12 -20.60
N TYR A 266 -18.39 -3.02 -20.91
CA TYR A 266 -17.00 -2.66 -21.23
C TYR A 266 -16.58 -3.05 -22.64
N ASN A 267 -17.47 -3.61 -23.46
CA ASN A 267 -17.14 -4.19 -24.77
C ASN A 267 -15.98 -5.21 -24.69
N CYS A 268 -15.91 -5.92 -23.56
CA CYS A 268 -14.83 -6.86 -23.26
C CYS A 268 -15.31 -8.29 -23.48
N ASN A 269 -14.89 -8.89 -24.60
CA ASN A 269 -15.15 -10.30 -24.89
C ASN A 269 -14.08 -11.17 -24.25
N LEU A 270 -14.44 -11.89 -23.20
CA LEU A 270 -13.55 -12.86 -22.54
C LEU A 270 -13.23 -14.01 -23.50
N LYS A 271 -11.95 -14.33 -23.66
CA LYS A 271 -11.49 -15.50 -24.38
C LYS A 271 -11.62 -16.77 -23.57
N TYR A 272 -11.56 -16.67 -22.24
CA TYR A 272 -11.55 -17.82 -21.32
C TYR A 272 -12.75 -17.80 -20.36
N ASP A 273 -13.96 -17.56 -20.89
CA ASP A 273 -15.18 -17.40 -20.08
C ASP A 273 -15.64 -18.68 -19.34
N TRP A 274 -15.10 -19.85 -19.72
CA TRP A 274 -15.29 -21.13 -19.04
C TRP A 274 -14.38 -21.33 -17.82
N LEU A 275 -13.44 -20.41 -17.56
CA LEU A 275 -12.63 -20.45 -16.34
C LEU A 275 -13.37 -19.85 -15.13
N PRO A 276 -13.04 -20.26 -13.90
CA PRO A 276 -13.61 -19.67 -12.69
C PRO A 276 -13.22 -18.20 -12.55
N CYS A 277 -13.93 -17.50 -11.66
CA CYS A 277 -13.66 -16.12 -11.29
C CYS A 277 -12.92 -16.05 -9.94
N ILE A 278 -12.21 -14.96 -9.72
CA ILE A 278 -11.85 -14.50 -8.38
C ILE A 278 -13.11 -13.97 -7.69
N LYS A 279 -13.35 -14.37 -6.44
CA LYS A 279 -14.32 -13.74 -5.55
C LYS A 279 -13.60 -12.68 -4.70
N ALA A 280 -14.12 -11.46 -4.70
CA ALA A 280 -13.69 -10.37 -3.84
C ALA A 280 -14.90 -9.71 -3.13
N GLY A 281 -14.66 -8.75 -2.24
CA GLY A 281 -15.72 -8.06 -1.50
C GLY A 281 -16.19 -8.82 -0.26
N SER A 282 -17.35 -8.44 0.27
CA SER A 282 -18.00 -9.13 1.41
C SER A 282 -18.99 -10.19 0.91
N ASP A 283 -19.46 -11.07 1.78
CA ASP A 283 -20.49 -12.06 1.40
C ASP A 283 -21.81 -11.42 0.97
N THR A 284 -22.13 -10.24 1.52
CA THR A 284 -23.32 -9.45 1.13
C THR A 284 -23.15 -8.66 -0.16
N ARG A 285 -21.92 -8.42 -0.61
CA ARG A 285 -21.58 -7.65 -1.82
C ARG A 285 -20.39 -8.32 -2.52
N ALA A 286 -20.61 -9.56 -2.92
CA ALA A 286 -19.60 -10.34 -3.62
C ALA A 286 -19.32 -9.73 -5.00
N LEU A 287 -18.05 -9.69 -5.36
CA LEU A 287 -17.57 -9.28 -6.67
C LEU A 287 -16.95 -10.49 -7.36
N TYR A 288 -17.33 -10.73 -8.60
CA TYR A 288 -16.81 -11.81 -9.42
C TYR A 288 -15.94 -11.24 -10.52
N LEU A 289 -14.67 -11.62 -10.50
CA LEU A 289 -13.60 -11.00 -11.26
C LEU A 289 -12.96 -12.07 -12.17
N PRO A 290 -13.18 -12.04 -13.50
CA PRO A 290 -12.60 -13.03 -14.41
C PRO A 290 -11.08 -13.00 -14.39
N LEU A 291 -10.41 -14.16 -14.43
CA LEU A 291 -8.94 -14.25 -14.34
C LEU A 291 -8.24 -13.47 -15.47
N GLU A 292 -8.85 -13.38 -16.64
CA GLU A 292 -8.28 -12.78 -17.85
C GLU A 292 -8.04 -11.27 -17.75
N VAL A 293 -8.84 -10.56 -16.97
CA VAL A 293 -8.84 -9.08 -16.95
C VAL A 293 -8.30 -8.50 -15.65
N HIS A 294 -7.37 -9.23 -15.01
CA HIS A 294 -6.76 -8.84 -13.75
C HIS A 294 -5.26 -9.17 -13.71
N ASN A 295 -4.48 -8.28 -13.09
CA ASN A 295 -3.08 -8.49 -12.77
C ASN A 295 -2.87 -8.62 -11.25
N LEU A 296 -1.92 -9.43 -10.82
CA LEU A 296 -1.49 -9.43 -9.42
C LEU A 296 -0.90 -8.07 -9.05
N ALA A 297 -1.27 -7.58 -7.87
CA ALA A 297 -0.88 -6.29 -7.37
C ALA A 297 -0.36 -6.38 -5.93
N LEU A 298 0.67 -5.59 -5.65
CA LEU A 298 1.17 -5.32 -4.30
C LEU A 298 0.22 -4.40 -3.52
#